data_AF-A0A5S4ZMY7-F1
#
_entry.id   AF-A0A5S4ZMY7-F1
#
_cell.length_a   1.000
_cell.length_b   1.000
_cell.length_c   1.000
_cell.angle_alpha   90.00
_cell.angle_beta   90.00
_cell.angle_gamma   90.00
#
_symmetry.space_group_name_H-M   'P 1'
#
loop_
_entity.id
_entity.type
_entity.pdbx_description
1 polymer ?
#
loop_
_entity_poly.entity_id
_entity_poly.type
_entity_poly.pdbx_seq_one_letter_code
_entity_poly.pdbx_strand_id
1 'polypeptide(L)'
;MKPDLGFLDDFEDKYLKTKQGRGVFLAGVVLGCMARQQVGNNEDIHNSPLFKQMHFGRMTMRDLKKQLARVPELIKAYNMKYSLYLQQLANEAGVMILEGGDEEPGVNGNFAFTVGFSNANHFFWQKIYVKEDVQPDAGDLDDQE
;
A
#
# COMPACT_ATOMS: atom_id res chain seq x y z
N MET A 1 -1.87 4.92 14.57
CA MET A 1 -2.99 4.37 13.75
C MET A 1 -2.55 3.04 13.20
N LYS A 2 -3.42 2.01 13.23
CA LYS A 2 -3.17 0.73 12.56
C LYS A 2 -3.77 0.77 11.16
N PRO A 3 -3.24 0.02 10.19
CA PRO A 3 -3.83 -0.05 8.86
C PRO A 3 -5.21 -0.72 8.92
N ASP A 4 -6.24 -0.06 8.39
CA ASP A 4 -7.54 -0.69 8.11
C ASP A 4 -7.51 -1.30 6.70
N LEU A 5 -7.75 -2.61 6.65
CA LEU A 5 -7.70 -3.40 5.43
C LEU A 5 -9.09 -3.95 5.03
N GLY A 6 -10.17 -3.53 5.71
CA GLY A 6 -11.53 -4.00 5.45
C GLY A 6 -12.01 -3.70 4.02
N PHE A 7 -11.56 -2.59 3.42
CA PHE A 7 -11.91 -2.23 2.04
C PHE A 7 -11.46 -3.29 1.00
N LEU A 8 -10.51 -4.17 1.34
CA LEU A 8 -10.07 -5.24 0.45
C LEU A 8 -11.15 -6.31 0.24
N ASP A 9 -12.17 -6.37 1.11
CA ASP A 9 -13.31 -7.26 0.97
C ASP A 9 -14.30 -6.77 -0.11
N ASP A 10 -14.27 -5.48 -0.42
CA ASP A 10 -15.15 -4.85 -1.42
C ASP A 10 -14.71 -5.12 -2.87
N PHE A 11 -13.50 -5.67 -3.07
CA PHE A 11 -13.03 -5.99 -4.41
C PHE A 11 -13.82 -7.16 -5.03
N GLU A 12 -14.41 -6.93 -6.21
CA GLU A 12 -15.10 -7.98 -6.97
C GLU A 12 -14.13 -8.96 -7.65
N ASP A 13 -12.92 -8.50 -7.99
CA ASP A 13 -11.91 -9.27 -8.69
C ASP A 13 -11.48 -10.52 -7.89
N LYS A 14 -11.51 -11.69 -8.55
CA LYS A 14 -11.21 -12.98 -7.90
C LYS A 14 -9.79 -13.07 -7.37
N TYR A 15 -8.82 -12.48 -8.07
CA TYR A 15 -7.43 -12.49 -7.63
C TYR A 15 -7.25 -11.61 -6.39
N LEU A 16 -7.86 -10.42 -6.36
CA LEU A 16 -7.86 -9.53 -5.19
C LEU A 16 -8.63 -10.09 -3.98
N LYS A 17 -9.46 -11.12 -4.15
CA LYS A 17 -10.06 -11.87 -3.03
C LYS A 17 -9.12 -12.90 -2.40
N THR A 18 -7.99 -13.23 -3.05
CA THR A 18 -6.98 -14.13 -2.47
C THR A 18 -6.05 -13.37 -1.52
N LYS A 19 -5.48 -14.09 -0.53
CA LYS A 19 -4.44 -13.50 0.35
C LYS A 19 -3.27 -12.96 -0.46
N GLN A 20 -2.76 -13.75 -1.42
CA GLN A 20 -1.66 -13.32 -2.27
C GLN A 20 -2.00 -12.05 -3.05
N GLY A 21 -3.18 -12.00 -3.68
CA GLY A 21 -3.58 -10.84 -4.49
C GLY A 21 -3.75 -9.56 -3.68
N ARG A 22 -4.30 -9.67 -2.46
CA ARG A 22 -4.31 -8.56 -1.49
C ARG A 22 -2.91 -8.09 -1.15
N GLY A 23 -2.02 -9.02 -0.82
CA GLY A 23 -0.63 -8.70 -0.51
C GLY A 23 0.10 -8.03 -1.68
N VAL A 24 -0.10 -8.51 -2.91
CA VAL A 24 0.48 -7.92 -4.13
C VAL A 24 -0.05 -6.51 -4.38
N PHE A 25 -1.35 -6.30 -4.20
CA PHE A 25 -1.96 -4.98 -4.30
C PHE A 25 -1.39 -4.00 -3.26
N LEU A 26 -1.35 -4.40 -1.97
CA LEU A 26 -0.82 -3.58 -0.89
C LEU A 26 0.66 -3.28 -1.07
N ALA A 27 1.44 -4.23 -1.58
CA ALA A 27 2.84 -3.99 -1.94
C ALA A 27 2.97 -2.90 -3.02
N GLY A 28 2.05 -2.88 -4.00
CA GLY A 28 1.90 -1.78 -4.94
C GLY A 28 1.71 -0.44 -4.23
N VAL A 29 0.74 -0.38 -3.31
CA VAL A 29 0.43 0.85 -2.54
C VAL A 29 1.66 1.35 -1.77
N VAL A 30 2.35 0.48 -1.03
CA VAL A 30 3.56 0.84 -0.26
C VAL A 30 4.64 1.38 -1.18
N LEU A 31 5.00 0.64 -2.23
CA LEU A 31 6.09 1.01 -3.12
C LEU A 31 5.76 2.26 -3.93
N GLY A 32 4.49 2.48 -4.28
CA GLY A 32 4.04 3.70 -4.93
C GLY A 32 4.16 4.94 -4.03
N CYS A 33 3.77 4.81 -2.76
CA CYS A 33 3.96 5.88 -1.78
C CYS A 33 5.45 6.21 -1.57
N MET A 34 6.29 5.19 -1.45
CA MET A 34 7.73 5.37 -1.32
C MET A 34 8.35 6.03 -2.55
N ALA A 35 7.97 5.58 -3.75
CA ALA A 35 8.44 6.16 -5.01
C ALA A 35 8.10 7.64 -5.12
N ARG A 36 6.87 8.02 -4.74
CA ARG A 36 6.45 9.43 -4.71
C ARG A 36 7.28 10.26 -3.73
N GLN A 37 7.61 9.71 -2.56
CA GLN A 37 8.44 10.43 -1.58
C GLN A 37 9.89 10.64 -2.06
N GLN A 38 10.42 9.78 -2.94
CA GLN A 38 11.77 9.94 -3.48
C GLN A 38 11.92 11.10 -4.46
N VAL A 39 10.83 11.56 -5.09
CA VAL A 39 10.83 12.68 -6.05
C VAL A 39 10.05 13.89 -5.52
N GLY A 40 9.23 13.73 -4.48
CA GLY A 40 8.35 14.79 -3.99
C GLY A 40 6.99 14.83 -4.73
N ASN A 41 6.04 15.59 -4.18
CA ASN A 41 4.63 15.51 -4.60
C ASN A 41 4.36 16.07 -6.01
N ASN A 42 5.18 16.99 -6.52
CA ASN A 42 4.95 17.69 -7.78
C ASN A 42 5.88 17.25 -8.91
N GLU A 43 6.77 16.29 -8.65
CA GLU A 43 7.70 15.78 -9.65
C GLU A 43 7.18 14.50 -10.29
N ASP A 44 7.68 14.22 -11.48
CA ASP A 44 7.36 13.00 -12.21
C ASP A 44 7.88 11.76 -11.45
N ILE A 45 6.97 10.84 -11.15
CA ILE A 45 7.29 9.58 -10.46
C ILE A 45 8.23 8.70 -11.28
N HIS A 46 8.29 8.86 -12.61
CA HIS A 46 9.25 8.17 -13.47
C HIS A 46 10.71 8.51 -13.14
N ASN A 47 10.96 9.63 -12.46
CA ASN A 47 12.29 10.00 -11.99
C ASN A 47 12.74 9.25 -10.72
N SER A 48 11.81 8.60 -10.01
CA SER A 48 12.09 7.86 -8.77
C SER A 48 13.06 6.71 -9.04
N PRO A 49 14.15 6.60 -8.24
CA PRO A 49 15.01 5.42 -8.26
C PRO A 49 14.26 4.11 -8.04
N LEU A 50 13.22 4.10 -7.20
CA LEU A 50 12.37 2.94 -6.97
C LEU A 50 11.54 2.60 -8.20
N PHE A 51 10.89 3.59 -8.84
CA PHE A 51 10.13 3.38 -10.06
C PHE A 51 10.98 2.74 -11.17
N LYS A 52 12.19 3.26 -11.38
CA LYS A 52 13.14 2.77 -12.41
C LYS A 52 13.59 1.31 -12.19
N GLN A 53 13.46 0.80 -10.97
CA GLN A 53 13.80 -0.58 -10.63
C GLN A 53 12.62 -1.55 -10.80
N MET A 54 11.41 -1.06 -11.06
CA MET A 54 10.22 -1.89 -11.23
C MET A 54 10.07 -2.38 -12.67
N HIS A 55 9.81 -3.67 -12.81
CA HIS A 55 9.46 -4.29 -14.09
C HIS A 55 7.95 -4.42 -14.21
N PHE A 56 7.25 -3.29 -14.41
CA PHE A 56 5.80 -3.29 -14.59
C PHE A 56 5.35 -4.26 -15.70
N GLY A 57 4.31 -5.04 -15.43
CA GLY A 57 3.79 -6.06 -16.36
C GLY A 57 4.56 -7.38 -16.39
N ARG A 58 5.75 -7.46 -15.77
CA ARG A 58 6.60 -8.67 -15.73
C ARG A 58 7.19 -8.93 -14.34
N MET A 59 6.61 -8.35 -13.31
CA MET A 59 7.10 -8.49 -11.95
C MET A 59 6.85 -9.92 -11.45
N THR A 60 7.87 -10.51 -10.84
CA THR A 60 7.81 -11.85 -10.22
C THR A 60 7.57 -11.75 -8.72
N MET A 61 7.16 -12.85 -8.08
CA MET A 61 7.08 -12.89 -6.60
C MET A 61 8.44 -12.69 -5.94
N ARG A 62 9.51 -13.18 -6.55
CA ARG A 62 10.87 -12.96 -6.08
C ARG A 62 11.23 -11.47 -6.07
N ASP A 63 10.94 -10.76 -7.16
CA ASP A 63 11.22 -9.33 -7.26
C ASP A 63 10.44 -8.55 -6.20
N LEU A 64 9.15 -8.86 -6.04
CA LEU A 64 8.30 -8.17 -5.08
C LEU A 64 8.77 -8.40 -3.64
N LYS A 65 9.05 -9.65 -3.25
CA LYS A 65 9.61 -10.00 -1.93
C LYS A 65 10.94 -9.26 -1.69
N LYS A 66 11.82 -9.19 -2.70
CA LYS A 66 13.08 -8.45 -2.62
C LYS A 66 12.87 -6.95 -2.42
N GLN A 67 11.89 -6.33 -3.09
CA GLN A 67 11.61 -4.91 -2.91
C GLN A 67 11.01 -4.62 -1.53
N LEU A 68 10.11 -5.47 -1.05
CA LEU A 68 9.54 -5.33 0.30
C LEU A 68 10.61 -5.47 1.39
N ALA A 69 11.56 -6.39 1.24
CA ALA A 69 12.66 -6.55 2.18
C ALA A 69 13.55 -5.29 2.31
N ARG A 70 13.61 -4.46 1.26
CA ARG A 70 14.41 -3.22 1.22
C ARG A 70 13.68 -2.01 1.79
N VAL A 71 12.40 -2.13 2.14
CA VAL A 71 11.59 -1.01 2.64
C VAL A 71 12.25 -0.31 3.84
N PRO A 72 12.74 -1.00 4.89
CA PRO A 72 13.36 -0.34 6.04
C PRO A 72 14.62 0.45 5.67
N GLU A 73 15.42 -0.08 4.74
CA GLU A 73 16.64 0.57 4.26
C GLU A 73 16.32 1.82 3.46
N LEU A 74 15.36 1.73 2.54
CA LEU A 74 14.91 2.85 1.71
C LEU A 74 14.29 3.97 2.54
N ILE A 75 13.51 3.63 3.57
CA ILE A 75 12.94 4.62 4.50
C ILE A 75 14.05 5.44 5.16
N LYS A 76 15.13 4.78 5.63
CA LYS A 76 16.28 5.46 6.25
C LYS A 76 17.06 6.28 5.23
N ALA A 77 17.38 5.70 4.07
CA ALA A 77 18.21 6.33 3.05
C ALA A 77 17.60 7.62 2.47
N TYR A 78 16.28 7.67 2.35
CA TYR A 78 15.55 8.83 1.80
C TYR A 78 14.88 9.69 2.86
N ASN A 79 15.10 9.41 4.16
CA ASN A 79 14.44 10.08 5.27
C ASN A 79 12.90 10.20 5.07
N MET A 80 12.27 9.09 4.72
CA MET A 80 10.86 9.06 4.32
C MET A 80 9.95 9.44 5.49
N LYS A 81 8.95 10.27 5.20
CA LYS A 81 7.86 10.60 6.12
C LYS A 81 6.99 9.37 6.36
N TYR A 82 6.37 9.33 7.54
CA TYR A 82 5.44 8.27 7.94
C TYR A 82 6.08 6.87 7.90
N SER A 83 7.36 6.80 8.26
CA SER A 83 8.19 5.58 8.27
C SER A 83 7.52 4.41 8.98
N LEU A 84 6.87 4.65 10.12
CA LEU A 84 6.12 3.63 10.86
C LEU A 84 4.97 3.04 10.04
N TYR A 85 4.19 3.88 9.37
CA TYR A 85 3.02 3.45 8.58
C TYR A 85 3.43 2.70 7.31
N LEU A 86 4.51 3.14 6.67
CA LEU A 86 5.10 2.42 5.53
C LEU A 86 5.61 1.03 5.96
N GLN A 87 6.29 0.93 7.11
CA GLN A 87 6.78 -0.35 7.62
C GLN A 87 5.63 -1.29 8.01
N GLN A 88 4.60 -0.79 8.69
CA GLN A 88 3.43 -1.58 9.06
C GLN A 88 2.74 -2.14 7.81
N LEU A 89 2.47 -1.29 6.81
CA LEU A 89 1.79 -1.74 5.60
C LEU A 89 2.66 -2.69 4.75
N ALA A 90 3.99 -2.47 4.71
CA ALA A 90 4.92 -3.39 4.08
C ALA A 90 4.94 -4.76 4.76
N ASN A 91 4.83 -4.79 6.09
CA ASN A 91 4.75 -6.02 6.86
C ASN A 91 3.44 -6.78 6.58
N GLU A 92 2.29 -6.10 6.60
CA GLU A 92 1.00 -6.70 6.25
C GLU A 92 1.01 -7.28 4.83
N ALA A 93 1.52 -6.51 3.85
CA ALA A 93 1.68 -6.98 2.48
C ALA A 93 2.59 -8.22 2.40
N GLY A 94 3.72 -8.21 3.11
CA GLY A 94 4.66 -9.32 3.18
C GLY A 94 4.05 -10.58 3.78
N VAL A 95 3.33 -10.46 4.89
CA VAL A 95 2.62 -11.59 5.53
C VAL A 95 1.59 -12.17 4.57
N MET A 96 0.76 -11.33 3.93
CA MET A 96 -0.25 -11.81 2.98
C MET A 96 0.34 -12.51 1.76
N ILE A 97 1.48 -12.03 1.25
CA ILE A 97 2.20 -12.70 0.15
C ILE A 97 2.76 -14.04 0.62
N LEU A 98 3.32 -14.14 1.82
CA LEU A 98 3.88 -15.38 2.35
C LEU A 98 2.80 -16.42 2.65
N GLU A 99 1.66 -16.01 3.21
CA GLU A 99 0.52 -16.88 3.48
C GLU A 99 -0.27 -17.26 2.22
N GLY A 100 -0.16 -16.44 1.18
CA GLY A 100 -0.85 -16.63 -0.10
C GLY A 100 -0.27 -17.72 -0.99
N GLY A 101 0.94 -18.23 -0.66
CA GLY A 101 1.63 -19.28 -1.41
C GLY A 101 2.75 -18.75 -2.31
N ASP A 102 3.26 -19.62 -3.19
CA ASP A 102 4.38 -19.34 -4.09
C ASP A 102 3.95 -19.31 -5.57
N GLU A 103 2.66 -19.07 -5.85
CA GLU A 103 2.21 -18.89 -7.23
C GLU A 103 2.80 -17.60 -7.81
N GLU A 104 3.23 -17.63 -9.07
CA GLU A 104 3.63 -16.41 -9.76
C GLU A 104 2.40 -15.52 -10.01
N PRO A 105 2.53 -14.18 -9.92
CA PRO A 105 1.40 -13.27 -9.99
C PRO A 105 0.72 -13.27 -11.37
N GLY A 106 1.46 -13.65 -12.42
CA GLY A 106 0.98 -13.63 -13.80
C GLY A 106 0.43 -12.25 -14.21
N VAL A 107 -0.55 -12.25 -15.10
CA VAL A 107 -1.19 -11.01 -15.57
C VAL A 107 -1.97 -10.32 -14.45
N ASN A 108 -2.75 -11.08 -13.68
CA ASN A 108 -3.64 -10.55 -12.64
C ASN A 108 -2.87 -9.85 -11.52
N GLY A 109 -1.78 -10.45 -11.03
CA GLY A 109 -0.98 -9.82 -9.99
C GLY A 109 -0.15 -8.65 -10.49
N ASN A 110 0.31 -8.68 -11.74
CA ASN A 110 0.93 -7.50 -12.34
C ASN A 110 -0.06 -6.33 -12.48
N PHE A 111 -1.31 -6.63 -12.83
CA PHE A 111 -2.38 -5.63 -12.86
C PHE A 111 -2.68 -5.10 -11.45
N ALA A 112 -2.92 -5.99 -10.48
CA ALA A 112 -3.19 -5.64 -9.08
C ALA A 112 -2.08 -4.74 -8.48
N PHE A 113 -0.82 -5.10 -8.70
CA PHE A 113 0.32 -4.30 -8.29
C PHE A 113 0.31 -2.92 -8.94
N THR A 114 0.12 -2.86 -10.26
CA THR A 114 0.17 -1.59 -11.02
C THR A 114 -0.96 -0.65 -10.60
N VAL A 115 -2.15 -1.17 -10.33
CA VAL A 115 -3.29 -0.40 -9.81
C VAL A 115 -2.97 0.12 -8.41
N GLY A 116 -2.47 -0.72 -7.52
CA GLY A 116 -2.06 -0.31 -6.17
C GLY A 116 -0.96 0.76 -6.20
N PHE A 117 0.05 0.59 -7.05
CA PHE A 117 1.16 1.53 -7.20
C PHE A 117 0.71 2.87 -7.76
N SER A 118 -0.07 2.88 -8.85
CA SER A 118 -0.52 4.11 -9.50
C SER A 118 -1.46 4.93 -8.62
N ASN A 119 -2.25 4.27 -7.77
CA ASN A 119 -3.23 4.89 -6.88
C ASN A 119 -2.77 4.94 -5.43
N ALA A 120 -1.47 4.78 -5.17
CA ALA A 120 -0.92 4.58 -3.84
C ALA A 120 -1.36 5.64 -2.82
N ASN A 121 -1.29 6.93 -3.18
CA ASN A 121 -1.70 8.02 -2.28
C ASN A 121 -3.18 7.96 -1.90
N HIS A 122 -4.06 7.60 -2.85
CA HIS A 122 -5.49 7.46 -2.59
C HIS A 122 -5.74 6.35 -1.58
N PHE A 123 -5.23 5.14 -1.84
CA PHE A 123 -5.43 4.01 -0.92
C PHE A 123 -4.76 4.24 0.44
N PHE A 124 -3.53 4.74 0.46
CA PHE A 124 -2.79 4.94 1.70
C PHE A 124 -3.49 5.93 2.64
N TRP A 125 -3.97 7.06 2.14
CA TRP A 125 -4.55 8.12 2.99
C TRP A 125 -6.08 8.07 3.11
N GLN A 126 -6.79 7.54 2.12
CA GLN A 126 -8.26 7.58 2.08
C GLN A 126 -8.91 6.22 2.34
N LYS A 127 -8.13 5.13 2.39
CA LYS A 127 -8.66 3.79 2.67
C LYS A 127 -7.96 3.09 3.83
N ILE A 128 -6.63 3.18 3.91
CA ILE A 128 -5.82 2.41 4.88
C ILE A 128 -5.60 3.17 6.18
N TYR A 129 -5.19 4.44 6.10
CA TYR A 129 -4.91 5.29 7.25
C TYR A 129 -5.87 6.48 7.28
N VAL A 130 -7.17 6.19 7.23
CA VAL A 130 -8.21 7.20 7.36
C VAL A 130 -8.14 7.79 8.77
N LYS A 131 -8.03 9.12 8.86
CA LYS A 131 -8.27 9.80 10.13
C LYS A 131 -9.72 9.56 10.48
N GLU A 132 -9.98 8.84 11.57
CA GLU A 132 -11.29 8.84 12.21
C GLU A 132 -11.67 10.31 12.39
N ASP A 133 -12.66 10.78 11.61
CA ASP A 133 -13.35 12.00 11.96
C ASP A 133 -13.97 11.72 13.32
N VAL A 134 -13.43 12.38 14.34
CA VAL A 134 -14.10 12.49 15.64
C VAL A 134 -15.48 13.03 15.32
N GLN A 135 -16.52 12.19 15.43
CA GLN A 135 -17.90 12.66 15.40
C GLN A 135 -17.99 13.76 16.46
N PRO A 136 -18.48 14.97 16.13
CA PRO A 136 -18.86 15.91 17.16
C PRO A 136 -19.96 15.21 17.96
N ASP A 137 -19.65 14.97 19.23
CA ASP A 137 -20.59 14.44 20.21
C ASP A 137 -21.86 15.29 20.15
N ALA A 138 -22.92 14.73 19.58
CA ALA A 138 -24.25 15.31 19.63
C ALA A 138 -24.82 14.97 21.02
N GLY A 139 -24.23 15.58 22.04
CA GLY A 139 -24.60 15.45 23.43
C GLY A 139 -24.56 16.82 24.08
N ASP A 140 -25.58 17.64 23.80
CA ASP A 140 -26.06 18.72 24.67
C ASP A 140 -27.38 19.25 24.08
N LEU A 141 -28.43 18.43 24.19
CA LEU A 141 -29.81 18.90 24.22
C LEU A 141 -30.48 18.17 25.38
N ASP A 142 -30.13 18.56 26.60
CA ASP A 142 -30.99 18.35 27.76
C ASP A 142 -31.16 19.70 28.47
N ASP A 143 -32.42 20.15 28.43
CA ASP A 143 -33.16 20.76 29.54
C ASP A 143 -32.61 22.01 30.23
N GLN A 144 -33.19 23.15 29.84
CA GLN A 144 -33.49 24.21 30.82
C GLN A 144 -35.01 24.36 30.91
N GLU A 145 -35.57 23.80 31.98
CA GLU A 145 -36.82 24.25 32.61
C GLU A 145 -36.73 25.71 33.08
#